data_AF-A0A0M7EXN0-F1
#
_entry.id   AF-A0A0M7EXN0-F1
#
_cell.length_a   1.000
_cell.length_b   1.000
_cell.length_c   1.000
_cell.angle_alpha   90.00
_cell.angle_beta   90.00
_cell.angle_gamma   90.00
#
_symmetry.space_group_name_H-M   'P 1'
#
loop_
_entity.id
_entity.type
_entity.pdbx_description
1 polymer ?
#
loop_
_entity_poly.entity_id
_entity_poly.type
_entity_poly.pdbx_seq_one_letter_code
_entity_poly.pdbx_strand_id
1 'polypeptide(L)' 'MSFGILRTRFTHPDGTPIGIAGLWDRYRDPAGQWQESYTMLTIKADKDPLFREYHQPGKEKRMVVTLPEGA' A
#
# COMPACT_ATOMS: atom_id res chain seq x y z
N MET A 1 -1.03 26.14 14.61
CA MET A 1 -0.25 25.69 13.43
C MET A 1 -1.09 24.66 12.70
N SER A 2 -1.50 24.93 11.46
CA SER A 2 -2.22 23.94 10.65
C SER A 2 -1.18 23.05 9.97
N PHE A 3 -1.05 21.80 10.40
CA PHE A 3 -0.22 20.83 9.70
C PHE A 3 -0.95 20.43 8.41
N GLY A 4 -0.46 20.91 7.27
CA GLY A 4 -0.96 20.51 5.96
C GLY A 4 -0.63 19.05 5.65
N ILE A 5 -1.44 18.42 4.80
CA ILE A 5 -1.16 17.07 4.28
C ILE A 5 -0.04 17.20 3.25
N LEU A 6 1.16 16.70 3.57
CA LEU A 6 2.28 16.63 2.63
C LEU A 6 2.26 15.29 1.89
N ARG A 7 2.15 15.33 0.56
CA ARG A 7 2.28 14.12 -0.26
C ARG A 7 3.75 13.72 -0.35
N THR A 8 4.05 12.49 0.06
CA THR A 8 5.41 11.94 0.01
C THR A 8 5.49 10.82 -1.02
N ARG A 9 6.59 10.78 -1.77
CA ARG A 9 6.92 9.71 -2.71
C ARG A 9 7.99 8.83 -2.09
N PHE A 10 7.80 7.51 -2.16
CA PHE A 10 8.79 6.51 -1.80
C PHE A 10 9.26 5.79 -3.07
N THR A 11 10.54 5.44 -3.11
CA THR A 11 11.16 4.71 -4.22
C THR A 11 12.13 3.67 -3.70
N HIS A 12 12.38 2.62 -4.49
CA HIS A 12 13.50 1.74 -4.22
C HIS A 12 14.82 2.54 -4.32
N PRO A 13 15.80 2.35 -3.43
CA PRO A 13 17.08 3.05 -3.49
C PRO A 13 17.81 2.89 -4.82
N ASP A 14 17.68 1.73 -5.44
CA ASP A 14 18.33 1.40 -6.71
C ASP A 14 17.55 1.90 -7.95
N GLY A 15 16.46 2.65 -7.75
CA GLY A 15 15.63 3.18 -8.83
C GLY A 15 14.75 2.15 -9.55
N THR A 16 14.78 0.90 -9.11
CA THR A 16 13.96 -0.19 -9.65
C THR A 16 12.49 -0.09 -9.23
N PRO A 17 11.56 -0.71 -9.97
CA PRO A 17 10.16 -0.82 -9.55
C PRO A 17 10.02 -1.58 -8.22
N ILE A 18 9.02 -1.19 -7.44
CA ILE A 18 8.67 -1.87 -6.18
C ILE A 18 7.54 -2.87 -6.47
N GLY A 19 7.77 -4.16 -6.18
CA GLY A 19 6.71 -5.18 -6.15
C GLY A 19 5.88 -5.08 -4.87
N ILE A 20 4.56 -5.00 -5.00
CA ILE A 20 3.63 -4.96 -3.86
C ILE A 20 2.85 -6.28 -3.82
N ALA A 21 2.87 -6.97 -2.67
CA ALA A 21 2.08 -8.17 -2.49
C ALA A 21 0.58 -7.85 -2.57
N GLY A 22 -0.15 -8.63 -3.35
CA GLY A 22 -1.57 -8.43 -3.58
C GLY A 22 -2.32 -9.73 -3.76
N LEU A 23 -3.64 -9.61 -3.69
CA LEU A 23 -4.58 -10.64 -4.13
C LEU A 23 -5.36 -10.09 -5.31
N TRP A 24 -5.79 -10.97 -6.20
CA TRP A 24 -6.68 -10.63 -7.29
C TRP A 24 -7.82 -11.64 -7.34
N ASP A 25 -8.98 -11.19 -7.79
CA ASP A 25 -10.10 -12.06 -8.10
C ASP A 25 -11.03 -11.34 -9.08
N ARG A 26 -11.98 -12.10 -9.64
CA ARG A 26 -13.03 -11.60 -10.51
C ARG A 26 -14.40 -11.75 -9.89
N TYR A 27 -15.27 -10.79 -10.14
CA TYR A 27 -16.67 -10.83 -9.75
C TYR A 27 -17.55 -10.52 -10.96
N ARG A 28 -18.86 -10.82 -10.87
CA ARG A 28 -19.83 -10.38 -11.85
C ARG A 28 -20.50 -9.10 -11.38
N ASP A 29 -20.54 -8.10 -12.25
CA ASP A 29 -21.30 -6.87 -12.00
C ASP A 29 -22.83 -7.10 -12.13
N PRO A 30 -23.68 -6.10 -11.82
CA PRO A 30 -25.13 -6.24 -11.95
C PRO A 30 -25.64 -6.56 -13.37
N ALA A 31 -24.85 -6.30 -14.42
CA ALA A 31 -25.16 -6.65 -15.80
C ALA A 31 -24.65 -8.06 -16.17
N GLY A 32 -24.09 -8.79 -15.20
CA GLY A 32 -23.56 -10.14 -15.36
C GLY A 32 -22.18 -10.22 -16.01
N GLN A 33 -21.53 -9.08 -16.27
CA GLN A 33 -20.21 -9.03 -16.91
C GLN A 33 -19.11 -9.33 -15.89
N TRP A 34 -18.08 -10.06 -16.32
CA TRP A 34 -16.91 -10.30 -15.49
C TRP A 34 -16.10 -9.02 -15.33
N GLN A 35 -15.78 -8.70 -14.08
CA GLN A 35 -14.90 -7.60 -13.68
C GLN A 35 -13.73 -8.19 -12.91
N GLU A 36 -12.53 -7.77 -13.26
CA GLU A 36 -11.31 -8.10 -12.52
C GLU A 36 -11.03 -7.03 -11.48
N SER A 37 -10.61 -7.45 -10.30
CA SER A 37 -10.26 -6.56 -9.21
C SER A 37 -9.06 -7.10 -8.46
N TYR A 38 -8.34 -6.21 -7.80
CA TYR A 38 -7.19 -6.57 -6.98
C TYR A 38 -7.15 -5.72 -5.72
N THR A 39 -6.39 -6.18 -4.75
CA THR A 39 -6.13 -5.45 -3.51
C THR A 39 -4.67 -5.59 -3.10
N MET A 40 -4.14 -4.57 -2.44
CA MET A 40 -2.81 -4.59 -1.85
C MET A 40 -2.90 -5.14 -0.43
N LEU A 41 -2.06 -6.11 -0.10
CA LEU A 41 -1.95 -6.59 1.27
C LEU A 41 -1.26 -5.54 2.14
N THR A 42 -1.76 -5.35 3.37
CA THR A 42 -1.19 -4.40 4.32
C THR A 42 -0.88 -5.07 5.65
N ILE A 43 0.20 -4.62 6.28
CA ILE A 43 0.62 -5.00 7.63
C ILE A 43 0.66 -3.77 8.53
N LYS A 44 0.61 -4.01 9.84
CA LYS A 44 0.73 -2.97 10.85
C LYS A 44 2.15 -2.37 10.83
N ALA A 45 2.25 -1.05 10.87
CA ALA A 45 3.48 -0.30 10.63
C ALA A 45 3.97 0.53 11.82
N ASP A 46 3.36 0.41 13.01
CA ASP A 46 3.73 1.19 14.20
C ASP A 46 5.20 1.02 14.62
N LYS A 47 5.83 -0.10 14.23
CA LYS A 47 7.25 -0.41 14.52
C LYS A 47 8.15 -0.31 13.29
N ASP A 48 7.62 0.00 12.11
CA ASP A 48 8.44 0.18 10.92
C ASP A 48 9.27 1.47 11.06
N PRO A 49 10.58 1.47 10.77
CA PRO A 49 11.43 2.63 10.98
C PRO A 49 10.96 3.89 10.25
N LEU A 50 10.33 3.74 9.07
CA LEU A 50 9.93 4.83 8.19
C LEU A 50 8.42 5.08 8.23
N PHE A 51 7.61 4.03 8.02
CA PHE A 51 6.16 4.16 7.85
C PHE A 51 5.39 4.51 9.13
N ARG A 52 5.99 4.35 10.32
CA ARG A 52 5.39 4.80 11.58
C ARG A 52 5.15 6.32 11.65
N GLU A 53 5.93 7.09 10.89
CA GLU A 53 5.88 8.56 10.86
C GLU A 53 4.82 9.09 9.87
N TYR A 54 4.22 8.22 9.05
CA TYR A 54 3.22 8.61 8.04
C TYR A 54 1.79 8.33 8.52
N HIS A 55 0.80 8.83 7.77
CA HIS A 55 -0.62 8.82 8.14
C HIS A 55 -0.99 9.70 9.34
N GLN A 56 -2.28 9.90 9.55
CA GLN A 56 -2.83 10.70 10.66
C GLN A 56 -2.37 10.14 12.03
N PRO A 57 -2.02 11.01 13.00
CA PRO A 57 -1.79 10.60 14.38
C PRO A 57 -3.03 9.96 15.01
N GLY A 58 -2.84 9.06 15.98
CA GLY A 58 -3.93 8.41 16.72
C GLY A 58 -4.73 7.35 15.94
N LYS A 59 -4.35 7.04 14.69
CA LYS A 59 -4.87 5.93 13.90
C LYS A 59 -3.82 4.85 13.73
N GLU A 60 -4.26 3.59 13.61
CA GLU A 60 -3.37 2.47 13.30
C GLU A 60 -2.56 2.80 12.04
N LYS A 61 -1.23 2.65 12.12
CA LYS A 61 -0.36 2.81 10.97
C LYS A 61 -0.35 1.51 10.20
N ARG A 62 -0.54 1.58 8.89
CA ARG A 62 -0.44 0.43 7.98
C ARG A 62 0.47 0.78 6.83
N MET A 63 1.20 -0.22 6.35
CA MET A 63 1.99 -0.12 5.12
C MET A 63 1.61 -1.28 4.20
N VAL A 64 1.80 -1.10 2.90
CA VAL A 64 1.74 -2.20 1.94
C VAL A 64 2.90 -3.17 2.18
N VAL A 65 2.70 -4.43 1.83
CA VAL A 65 3.79 -5.41 1.85
C VAL A 65 4.62 -5.26 0.59
N THR A 66 5.83 -4.73 0.73
CA THR A 66 6.82 -4.70 -0.36
C THR A 66 7.53 -6.05 -0.45
N LEU A 67 7.56 -6.62 -1.64
CA LEU A 67 8.25 -7.87 -1.93
C LEU A 67 9.74 -7.63 -2.20
N PRO A 68 10.65 -8.54 -1.78
CA PRO A 68 12.03 -8.49 -2.21
C PRO A 68 12.14 -8.77 -3.71
N GLU A 69 13.29 -8.43 -4.29
CA GLU A 69 13.57 -8.74 -5.70
C GLU A 69 13.51 -10.26 -5.93
N GLY A 70 12.87 -10.67 -7.03
CA GLY A 70 12.76 -12.08 -7.44
C GLY A 70 11.72 -12.92 -6.69
N ALA A 71 10.86 -12.30 -5.87
CA ALA A 71 9.71 -12.95 -5.23
C ALA A 71 8.60 -13.37 -6.20
#